data_AF-L0PH45-F1
#
_entry.id   AF-L0PH45-F1
#
_cell.length_a   1.000
_cell.length_b   1.000
_cell.length_c   1.000
_cell.angle_alpha   90.00
_cell.angle_beta   90.00
_cell.angle_gamma   90.00
#
_symmetry.space_group_name_H-M   'P 1'
#
loop_
_entity.id
_entity.type
_entity.pdbx_description
1 polymer ?
#
loop_
_entity_poly.entity_id
_entity_poly.type
_entity_poly.pdbx_seq_one_letter_code
_entity_poly.pdbx_strand_id
1 'polypeptide(L)' 'MPSEEKETEKHKPCITIVGSSNFSYRSQALDLENTAVVITFDNNLQKSLRDEVKHLRKYSRKIDIDAFLSSNRRIG' A
#
# COMPACT_ATOMS: atom_id res chain seq x y z
N MET A 1 1.02 20.23 -9.41
CA MET A 1 1.86 19.18 -8.79
C MET A 1 2.07 18.03 -9.78
N PRO A 2 2.94 18.19 -10.80
CA PRO A 2 3.19 17.16 -11.84
C PRO A 2 4.47 16.34 -11.61
N SER A 3 5.12 16.49 -10.45
CA SER A 3 6.46 15.93 -10.17
C SER A 3 6.44 14.55 -9.50
N GLU A 4 5.38 14.15 -8.80
CA GLU A 4 5.32 12.84 -8.10
C GLU A 4 5.01 11.65 -9.03
N GLU A 5 4.31 11.87 -10.15
CA GLU A 5 3.91 10.77 -11.05
C GLU A 5 5.09 10.15 -11.81
N LYS A 6 6.16 10.91 -12.06
CA LYS A 6 7.33 10.44 -12.84
C LYS A 6 8.22 9.44 -12.10
N GLU A 7 8.16 9.36 -10.77
CA GLU A 7 9.09 8.52 -9.99
C GLU A 7 8.61 7.06 -9.87
N THR A 8 7.30 6.84 -9.93
CA THR A 8 6.69 5.50 -9.77
C THR A 8 6.84 4.58 -10.99
N GLU A 9 7.16 5.11 -12.17
CA GLU A 9 7.48 4.31 -13.37
C GLU A 9 8.76 3.49 -13.18
N LYS A 10 9.70 3.96 -12.35
CA LYS A 10 11.06 3.39 -12.25
C LYS A 10 11.16 2.17 -11.33
N HIS A 11 10.25 2.01 -10.37
CA HIS A 11 10.34 0.95 -9.36
C HIS A 11 9.28 -0.13 -9.55
N LYS A 12 9.70 -1.26 -10.11
CA LYS A 12 8.93 -2.50 -10.11
C LYS A 12 9.07 -3.20 -8.75
N PRO A 13 7.99 -3.68 -8.11
CA PRO A 13 8.06 -4.30 -6.79
C PRO A 13 8.76 -5.67 -6.88
N CYS A 14 9.98 -5.77 -6.36
CA CYS A 14 10.73 -7.03 -6.30
C CYS A 14 10.30 -7.92 -5.11
N ILE A 15 9.69 -7.30 -4.10
CA ILE A 15 9.22 -7.93 -2.87
C ILE A 15 7.78 -7.48 -2.65
N THR A 16 6.87 -8.41 -2.39
CA THR A 16 5.48 -8.13 -2.02
C THR A 16 5.08 -9.02 -0.86
N ILE A 17 4.46 -8.43 0.14
CA ILE A 17 3.97 -9.14 1.33
C ILE A 17 2.45 -9.20 1.23
N VAL A 18 1.89 -10.41 1.32
CA VAL A 18 0.43 -10.64 1.26
C VAL A 18 0.06 -11.56 2.40
N GLY A 19 -0.94 -11.18 3.20
CA GLY A 19 -1.33 -11.97 4.35
C GLY A 19 -2.59 -11.45 5.02
N SER A 20 -2.98 -12.11 6.11
CA SER A 20 -4.14 -11.74 6.93
C SER A 20 -3.87 -10.58 7.90
N SER A 21 -2.60 -10.22 8.11
CA SER A 21 -2.24 -9.18 9.08
C SER A 21 -2.80 -7.82 8.68
N ASN A 22 -3.47 -7.17 9.63
CA ASN A 22 -3.98 -5.81 9.49
C ASN A 22 -3.01 -4.74 10.04
N PHE A 23 -1.77 -5.11 10.33
CA PHE A 23 -0.71 -4.23 10.86
C PHE A 23 -1.03 -3.57 12.22
N SER A 24 -1.98 -4.11 12.99
CA SER A 24 -2.22 -3.68 14.37
C SER A 24 -1.34 -4.44 15.37
N TYR A 25 -1.14 -3.84 16.56
CA TYR A 25 -0.41 -4.51 17.66
C TYR A 25 -1.01 -5.88 18.01
N ARG A 26 -2.35 -6.00 18.01
CA ARG A 26 -3.02 -7.29 18.28
C ARG A 26 -2.69 -8.33 17.22
N SER A 27 -2.78 -7.96 15.93
CA SER A 27 -2.48 -8.88 14.83
C SER A 27 -1.02 -9.36 14.83
N GLN A 28 -0.09 -8.56 15.34
CA GLN A 28 1.33 -8.93 15.39
C GLN A 28 1.69 -9.78 16.61
N ALA A 29 1.02 -9.57 17.75
CA ALA A 29 1.44 -10.14 19.03
C ALA A 29 0.53 -11.25 19.55
N LEU A 30 -0.74 -11.28 19.14
CA LEU A 30 -1.76 -12.11 19.77
C LEU A 30 -2.50 -13.01 18.80
N ASP A 31 -2.67 -12.59 17.55
CA ASP A 31 -3.43 -13.34 16.56
C ASP A 31 -2.49 -14.23 15.72
N LEU A 32 -2.96 -15.42 15.34
CA LEU A 32 -2.23 -16.32 14.43
C LEU A 32 -2.44 -15.84 12.99
N GLU A 33 -1.42 -15.19 12.44
CA GLU A 33 -1.47 -14.64 11.09
C GLU A 33 -0.84 -15.57 10.05
N ASN A 34 -1.42 -15.61 8.85
CA ASN A 34 -0.80 -16.25 7.69
C ASN A 34 -0.33 -15.18 6.71
N THR A 35 0.98 -15.03 6.55
CA THR A 35 1.59 -14.05 5.66
C THR A 35 2.62 -14.71 4.76
N ALA A 36 2.51 -14.49 3.45
CA ALA A 36 3.44 -14.91 2.44
C ALA A 36 4.30 -13.74 1.97
N VAL A 37 5.60 -14.01 1.76
CA VAL A 37 6.54 -13.07 1.13
C VAL A 37 6.84 -13.56 -0.27
N VAL A 38 6.46 -12.75 -1.27
CA VAL A 38 6.72 -12.99 -2.68
C VAL A 38 7.95 -12.20 -3.08
N ILE A 39 9.04 -12.89 -3.42
CA ILE A 39 10.25 -12.31 -3.99
C ILE A 39 10.32 -12.74 -5.44
N THR A 40 10.40 -11.79 -6.37
CA THR A 40 10.37 -12.11 -7.80
C THR A 40 11.20 -11.13 -8.63
N PHE A 41 11.84 -11.69 -9.66
CA PHE A 41 12.50 -10.95 -10.73
C PHE A 41 11.72 -11.05 -12.06
N ASP A 42 10.57 -11.73 -12.07
CA ASP A 42 9.72 -11.83 -13.25
C ASP A 42 9.07 -10.48 -13.56
N ASN A 43 9.44 -9.91 -14.70
CA ASN A 43 9.02 -8.57 -15.11
C ASN A 43 7.49 -8.43 -15.29
N ASN A 44 6.79 -9.52 -15.64
CA ASN A 44 5.34 -9.50 -15.84
C ASN A 44 4.63 -9.52 -14.49
N LEU A 45 5.05 -10.38 -13.56
CA LEU A 45 4.49 -10.43 -12.22
C LEU A 45 4.70 -9.09 -11.48
N GLN A 46 5.90 -8.52 -11.56
CA GLN A 46 6.16 -7.21 -10.96
C GLN A 46 5.26 -6.11 -11.56
N LYS A 47 5.01 -6.16 -12.88
CA LYS A 47 4.11 -5.22 -13.56
C LYS A 47 2.68 -5.37 -13.04
N SER A 48 2.16 -6.60 -12.98
CA SER A 48 0.81 -6.90 -12.48
C SER A 48 0.63 -6.46 -11.02
N LEU A 49 1.60 -6.75 -10.14
CA LEU A 49 1.56 -6.33 -8.74
C LEU A 49 1.56 -4.80 -8.58
N ARG A 50 2.36 -4.09 -9.39
CA ARG A 50 2.36 -2.63 -9.41
C ARG A 50 1.02 -2.08 -9.88
N ASP A 51 0.45 -2.64 -10.93
CA ASP A 51 -0.81 -2.18 -11.51
C ASP A 51 -1.97 -2.42 -10.53
N GLU A 52 -1.95 -3.52 -9.75
CA GLU A 52 -2.88 -3.73 -8.63
C GLU A 52 -2.77 -2.64 -7.57
N VAL A 53 -1.57 -2.28 -7.12
CA VAL A 53 -1.36 -1.17 -6.17
C VAL A 53 -1.88 0.15 -6.72
N LYS A 54 -1.70 0.41 -8.03
CA LYS A 54 -2.28 1.59 -8.70
C LYS A 54 -3.81 1.55 -8.69
N HIS A 55 -4.42 0.39 -8.94
CA HIS A 55 -5.87 0.22 -8.88
C HIS A 55 -6.42 0.50 -7.48
N LEU A 56 -5.79 -0.04 -6.43
CA LEU A 56 -6.19 0.24 -5.04
C LEU A 56 -6.15 1.73 -4.71
N ARG A 57 -5.15 2.45 -5.24
CA ARG A 57 -4.99 3.91 -5.03
C ARG A 57 -5.94 4.77 -5.86
N LYS A 58 -6.56 4.24 -6.92
CA LYS A 58 -7.35 5.02 -7.91
C LYS A 58 -8.41 5.93 -7.29
N TYR A 59 -9.08 5.48 -6.23
CA TYR A 59 -10.13 6.23 -5.53
C TYR A 59 -9.69 6.74 -4.14
N SER A 60 -8.41 6.58 -3.82
CA SER A 60 -7.83 7.10 -2.58
C SER A 60 -7.45 8.57 -2.73
N ARG A 61 -7.39 9.29 -1.61
CA ARG A 61 -6.87 10.66 -1.56
C ARG A 61 -5.63 10.70 -0.70
N LYS A 62 -4.66 11.53 -1.08
CA LYS A 62 -3.49 11.80 -0.24
C LYS A 62 -3.97 12.48 1.05
N ILE A 63 -3.51 11.98 2.19
CA ILE A 63 -3.77 12.56 3.51
C ILE A 63 -2.43 13.06 4.02
N ASP A 64 -2.38 14.33 4.38
CA ASP A 64 -1.27 14.99 5.05
C ASP A 64 -1.63 15.34 6.50
N ILE A 65 -0.68 15.90 7.24
CA ILE A 65 -0.88 16.32 8.63
C ILE A 65 -1.97 17.40 8.71
N ASP A 66 -2.03 18.31 7.73
CA ASP A 66 -3.01 19.40 7.69
C ASP A 66 -4.46 18.88 7.62
N ALA A 67 -4.69 17.75 6.93
CA ALA A 67 -5.99 17.09 6.93
C ALA A 67 -6.49 16.68 8.33
N PHE A 68 -5.58 16.44 9.29
CA PHE A 68 -5.92 16.12 10.68
C PHE A 68 -6.21 17.36 11.54
N LEU A 69 -5.84 18.56 11.08
CA LEU A 69 -6.08 19.82 11.80
C LEU A 69 -7.50 20.36 11.57
N SER A 70 -8.22 19.83 10.57
CA SER A 70 -9.61 20.22 10.30
C SER A 70 -10.57 19.69 11.38
N SER A 71 -11.30 20.59 12.01
CA SER A 71 -12.19 20.32 13.16
C SER A 71 -13.48 19.56 12.82
N ASN A 72 -13.73 19.26 11.55
CA ASN A 72 -14.97 18.60 11.08
C ASN A 72 -14.76 17.16 10.57
N ARG A 73 -13.71 16.47 11.01
CA ARG A 73 -13.49 15.06 10.66
C ARG A 73 -14.61 14.19 11.24
N ARG A 74 -15.48 13.68 10.38
CA ARG A 74 -16.45 12.63 10.72
C ARG A 74 -15.76 11.27 10.63
N ILE A 75 -15.76 10.53 11.72
CA ILE A 75 -15.33 9.12 11.78
C ILE A 75 -16.63 8.33 11.79
N GLY A 76 -16.94 7.69 10.67
CA GLY A 76 -18.07 6.76 10.53
C GLY A 76 -17.56 5.34 10.44
#